data_AF-A0A7G9GXE9-F1
#
_entry.id   AF-A0A7G9GXE9-F1
#
_cell.length_a   1.000
_cell.length_b   1.000
_cell.length_c   1.000
_cell.angle_alpha   90.00
_cell.angle_beta   90.00
_cell.angle_gamma   90.00
#
_symmetry.space_group_name_H-M   'P 1'
#
loop_
_entity.id
_entity.type
_entity.pdbx_description
1 polymer ?
#
loop_
_entity_poly.entity_id
_entity_poly.type
_entity_poly.pdbx_seq_one_letter_code
_entity_poly.pdbx_strand_id
1 'polypeptide(L)'
;MIIKDKILSKYTSEEIEKRLGIKKYNFYKNSFRGTLNYLAELFDIDYLDYTFNDFLIDYPRYQAYKEADTIFNLLKKGYTYRSFALKYNVVAMSHVQKQLKTGFIYNTSSIPWELFEFINLKYDFNKFRRIEYYKNHIEIYDDKEVLEEFREHFNLREKVYFEKYKNSWHLATKGFLADYIKYINKKLQ
;
A
#
# COMPACT_ATOMS: atom_id res chain seq x y z
N MET A 1 -11.73 -21.21 -4.86
CA MET A 1 -11.09 -19.91 -4.64
C MET A 1 -12.21 -18.95 -4.37
N ILE A 2 -12.19 -18.26 -3.23
CA ILE A 2 -13.25 -17.36 -2.82
C ILE A 2 -13.55 -16.32 -3.90
N ILE A 3 -12.53 -15.78 -4.59
CA ILE A 3 -12.74 -14.83 -5.68
C ILE A 3 -13.52 -15.43 -6.85
N LYS A 4 -13.30 -16.71 -7.16
CA LYS A 4 -14.02 -17.42 -8.23
C LYS A 4 -15.50 -17.51 -7.86
N ASP A 5 -15.78 -17.93 -6.64
CA ASP A 5 -17.14 -18.13 -6.16
C ASP A 5 -17.90 -16.79 -6.13
N LYS A 6 -17.22 -15.71 -5.71
CA LYS A 6 -17.77 -14.35 -5.74
C LYS A 6 -18.08 -13.86 -7.17
N ILE A 7 -17.19 -14.09 -8.13
CA ILE A 7 -17.45 -13.77 -9.55
C ILE A 7 -18.68 -14.53 -10.06
N LEU A 8 -18.76 -15.84 -9.81
CA LEU A 8 -19.89 -16.68 -10.23
C LEU A 8 -21.22 -16.25 -9.58
N SER A 9 -21.17 -15.65 -8.39
CA SER A 9 -22.37 -15.15 -7.70
C SER A 9 -22.87 -13.79 -8.19
N LYS A 10 -21.98 -12.97 -8.78
CA LYS A 10 -22.27 -11.56 -9.14
C LYS A 10 -22.39 -11.33 -10.65
N TYR A 11 -21.86 -12.24 -11.45
CA TYR A 11 -21.86 -12.16 -12.92
C TYR A 11 -22.48 -13.43 -13.52
N THR A 12 -23.22 -13.24 -14.60
CA THR A 12 -23.77 -14.35 -15.38
C THR A 12 -22.67 -15.09 -16.14
N SER A 13 -22.98 -16.33 -16.54
CA SER A 13 -22.13 -17.14 -17.39
C SER A 13 -21.72 -16.43 -18.69
N GLU A 14 -22.64 -15.71 -19.33
CA GLU A 14 -22.41 -14.97 -20.57
C GLU A 14 -21.48 -13.76 -20.37
N GLU A 15 -21.65 -13.02 -19.27
CA GLU A 15 -20.78 -11.88 -18.94
C GLU A 15 -19.35 -12.32 -18.65
N ILE A 16 -19.20 -13.41 -17.89
CA ILE A 16 -17.90 -13.99 -17.57
C ILE A 16 -17.22 -14.48 -18.86
N GLU A 17 -17.96 -15.18 -19.72
CA GLU A 17 -17.45 -15.66 -21.01
C GLU A 17 -17.01 -14.51 -21.90
N LYS A 18 -17.81 -13.44 -21.99
CA LYS A 18 -17.48 -12.24 -22.77
C LYS A 18 -16.19 -11.57 -22.30
N ARG A 19 -15.96 -11.51 -20.98
CA ARG A 19 -14.75 -10.91 -20.38
C ARG A 19 -13.51 -11.79 -20.55
N LEU A 20 -13.64 -13.11 -20.40
CA LEU A 20 -12.51 -14.05 -20.47
C LEU A 20 -12.19 -14.52 -21.91
N GLY A 21 -13.19 -14.53 -22.78
CA GLY A 21 -13.19 -15.27 -24.04
C GLY A 21 -13.45 -16.77 -23.83
N ILE A 22 -14.08 -17.40 -24.83
CA ILE A 22 -14.62 -18.77 -24.76
C ILE A 22 -13.61 -19.83 -24.29
N LYS A 23 -12.35 -19.76 -24.77
CA LYS A 23 -11.30 -20.72 -24.38
C LYS A 23 -10.95 -20.62 -22.90
N LYS A 24 -10.78 -19.41 -22.38
CA LYS A 24 -10.41 -19.18 -20.98
C LYS A 24 -11.59 -19.43 -20.05
N TYR A 25 -12.82 -19.16 -20.51
CA TYR A 25 -14.03 -19.46 -19.76
C TYR A 25 -14.22 -20.95 -19.51
N ASN A 26 -13.99 -21.80 -20.52
CA ASN A 26 -14.03 -23.26 -20.35
C ASN A 26 -13.00 -23.74 -19.32
N PHE A 27 -11.81 -23.15 -19.30
CA PHE A 27 -10.80 -23.44 -18.28
C PHE A 27 -11.20 -22.89 -16.90
N TYR A 28 -11.82 -21.70 -16.88
CA TYR A 28 -12.27 -21.03 -15.66
C TYR A 28 -13.29 -21.86 -14.87
N LYS A 29 -14.25 -22.47 -15.57
CA LYS A 29 -15.25 -23.36 -14.97
C LYS A 29 -14.61 -24.55 -14.24
N ASN A 30 -13.62 -25.18 -14.86
CA ASN A 30 -13.11 -26.47 -14.40
C ASN A 30 -11.95 -26.37 -13.40
N SER A 31 -10.99 -25.48 -13.62
CA SER A 31 -9.67 -25.56 -12.92
C SER A 31 -9.00 -24.22 -12.63
N PHE A 32 -9.77 -23.13 -12.57
CA PHE A 32 -9.17 -21.80 -12.49
C PHE A 32 -8.23 -21.57 -11.29
N ARG A 33 -7.03 -21.07 -11.60
CA ARG A 33 -6.00 -20.60 -10.64
C ARG A 33 -5.39 -19.27 -11.08
N GLY A 34 -6.21 -18.33 -11.54
CA GLY A 34 -5.71 -17.03 -12.00
C GLY A 34 -5.14 -16.18 -10.86
N THR A 35 -4.24 -15.27 -11.23
CA THR A 35 -3.72 -14.27 -10.31
C THR A 35 -4.73 -13.14 -10.12
N LEU A 36 -4.75 -12.53 -8.92
CA LEU A 36 -5.69 -11.45 -8.60
C LEU A 36 -5.58 -10.28 -9.59
N ASN A 37 -4.37 -9.90 -10.00
CA ASN A 37 -4.17 -8.80 -10.95
C ASN A 37 -4.85 -9.05 -12.30
N TYR A 38 -4.80 -10.29 -12.81
CA TYR A 38 -5.44 -10.62 -14.07
C TYR A 38 -6.97 -10.56 -13.95
N LEU A 39 -7.50 -11.01 -12.81
CA LEU A 39 -8.94 -10.88 -12.54
C LEU A 39 -9.36 -9.42 -12.39
N ALA A 40 -8.55 -8.59 -11.73
CA ALA A 40 -8.83 -7.18 -11.53
C ALA A 40 -8.82 -6.36 -12.83
N GLU A 41 -8.11 -6.81 -13.86
CA GLU A 41 -8.21 -6.22 -15.21
C GLU A 41 -9.56 -6.51 -15.89
N LEU A 42 -10.26 -7.57 -15.46
CA LEU A 42 -11.46 -8.07 -16.10
C LEU A 42 -12.73 -7.84 -15.29
N PHE A 43 -12.63 -7.75 -13.96
CA PHE A 43 -13.76 -7.68 -13.04
C PHE A 43 -13.50 -6.57 -12.03
N ASP A 44 -14.58 -5.90 -11.62
CA ASP A 44 -14.52 -4.93 -10.54
C ASP A 44 -14.43 -5.68 -9.20
N ILE A 45 -13.23 -5.71 -8.63
CA ILE A 45 -12.96 -6.43 -7.38
C ILE A 45 -13.66 -5.77 -6.17
N ASP A 46 -13.91 -4.46 -6.23
CA ASP A 46 -14.67 -3.75 -5.18
C ASP A 46 -16.14 -4.20 -5.20
N TYR A 47 -16.76 -4.31 -6.38
CA TYR A 47 -18.13 -4.81 -6.55
C TYR A 47 -18.35 -6.27 -6.08
N LEU A 48 -17.28 -7.07 -6.09
CA LEU A 48 -17.30 -8.46 -5.61
C LEU A 48 -17.28 -8.58 -4.08
N ASP A 49 -17.12 -7.47 -3.35
CA ASP A 49 -16.90 -7.47 -1.91
C ASP A 49 -15.69 -8.34 -1.51
N TYR A 50 -14.67 -8.45 -2.37
CA TYR A 50 -13.51 -9.31 -2.14
C TYR A 50 -12.51 -8.63 -1.20
N THR A 51 -12.26 -9.26 -0.05
CA THR A 51 -11.53 -8.67 1.08
C THR A 51 -10.07 -9.10 1.12
N PHE A 52 -9.27 -8.39 1.93
CA PHE A 52 -7.89 -8.78 2.21
C PHE A 52 -7.79 -10.16 2.88
N ASN A 53 -8.75 -10.52 3.74
CA ASN A 53 -8.79 -11.85 4.35
C ASN A 53 -9.05 -12.94 3.32
N ASP A 54 -9.99 -12.72 2.38
CA ASP A 54 -10.22 -13.64 1.27
C ASP A 54 -8.95 -13.82 0.43
N PHE A 55 -8.23 -12.72 0.17
CA PHE A 55 -6.96 -12.74 -0.54
C PHE A 55 -5.89 -13.61 0.13
N LEU A 56 -5.76 -13.54 1.46
CA LEU A 56 -4.79 -14.37 2.18
C LEU A 56 -5.18 -15.86 2.19
N ILE A 57 -6.47 -16.18 2.04
CA ILE A 57 -6.94 -17.57 1.90
C ILE A 57 -6.66 -18.10 0.49
N ASP A 58 -7.02 -17.33 -0.54
CA ASP A 58 -6.83 -17.73 -1.94
C ASP A 58 -5.35 -17.73 -2.36
N TYR A 59 -4.52 -16.87 -1.76
CA TYR A 59 -3.11 -16.70 -2.10
C TYR A 59 -2.20 -16.76 -0.86
N PRO A 60 -2.10 -17.92 -0.18
CA PRO A 60 -1.46 -18.04 1.13
C PRO A 60 0.04 -17.68 1.14
N ARG A 61 0.71 -17.72 -0.01
CA ARG A 61 2.11 -17.28 -0.14
C ARG A 61 2.36 -15.85 0.35
N TYR A 62 1.34 -14.99 0.34
CA TYR A 62 1.45 -13.60 0.77
C TYR A 62 1.34 -13.42 2.28
N GLN A 63 0.93 -14.44 3.04
CA GLN A 63 0.89 -14.39 4.51
C GLN A 63 2.29 -14.15 5.12
N ALA A 64 3.36 -14.54 4.42
CA ALA A 64 4.74 -14.32 4.84
C ALA A 64 5.26 -12.89 4.60
N TYR A 65 4.47 -12.01 3.97
CA TYR A 65 4.87 -10.65 3.65
C TYR A 65 4.34 -9.69 4.73
N LYS A 66 5.22 -8.86 5.30
CA LYS A 66 4.80 -7.87 6.29
C LYS A 66 3.83 -6.83 5.72
N GLU A 67 4.02 -6.46 4.45
CA GLU A 67 3.19 -5.45 3.77
C GLU A 67 2.20 -6.10 2.79
N ALA A 68 1.62 -7.24 3.16
CA ALA A 68 0.69 -7.99 2.33
C ALA A 68 -0.55 -7.18 1.91
N ASP A 69 -1.00 -6.24 2.75
CA ASP A 69 -2.12 -5.33 2.42
C ASP A 69 -1.77 -4.40 1.24
N THR A 70 -0.54 -3.88 1.20
CA THR A 70 -0.06 -3.07 0.07
C THR A 70 -0.03 -3.90 -1.22
N ILE A 71 0.40 -5.17 -1.13
CA ILE A 71 0.41 -6.08 -2.28
C ILE A 71 -1.01 -6.36 -2.75
N PHE A 72 -1.94 -6.59 -1.82
CA PHE A 72 -3.35 -6.80 -2.12
C PHE A 72 -3.92 -5.59 -2.87
N ASN A 73 -3.72 -4.37 -2.37
CA ASN A 73 -4.18 -3.14 -3.01
C ASN A 73 -3.60 -2.96 -4.43
N LEU A 74 -2.32 -3.28 -4.61
CA LEU A 74 -1.66 -3.22 -5.91
C LEU A 74 -2.29 -4.21 -6.92
N LEU A 75 -2.41 -5.48 -6.52
CA LEU A 75 -2.99 -6.53 -7.36
C LEU A 75 -4.48 -6.28 -7.63
N LYS A 76 -5.21 -5.76 -6.64
CA LYS A 76 -6.63 -5.39 -6.76
C LYS A 76 -6.88 -4.29 -7.80
N LYS A 77 -5.88 -3.46 -8.11
CA LYS A 77 -5.93 -2.49 -9.22
C LYS A 77 -5.35 -3.02 -10.53
N GLY A 78 -5.09 -4.32 -10.63
CA GLY A 78 -4.60 -4.97 -11.86
C GLY A 78 -3.08 -4.93 -12.05
N TYR A 79 -2.31 -4.40 -11.09
CA TYR A 79 -0.87 -4.30 -11.27
C TYR A 79 -0.13 -5.55 -10.78
N THR A 80 0.81 -6.02 -11.61
CA THR A 80 1.96 -6.81 -11.15
C THR A 80 3.09 -5.86 -10.76
N TYR A 81 4.10 -6.36 -10.04
CA TYR A 81 5.30 -5.56 -9.78
C TYR A 81 5.97 -5.07 -11.08
N ARG A 82 5.97 -5.90 -12.12
CA ARG A 82 6.57 -5.57 -13.41
C ARG A 82 5.75 -4.50 -14.13
N SER A 83 4.43 -4.67 -14.23
CA SER A 83 3.58 -3.70 -14.93
C SER A 83 3.53 -2.36 -14.20
N PHE A 84 3.53 -2.36 -12.86
CA PHE A 84 3.69 -1.15 -12.06
C PHE A 84 5.03 -0.46 -12.36
N ALA A 85 6.15 -1.19 -12.28
CA ALA A 85 7.47 -0.62 -12.50
C ALA A 85 7.64 -0.06 -13.92
N LEU A 86 7.09 -0.72 -14.94
CA LEU A 86 7.10 -0.23 -16.31
C LEU A 86 6.24 1.04 -16.47
N LYS A 87 5.03 1.05 -15.90
CA LYS A 87 4.10 2.18 -16.00
C LYS A 87 4.68 3.45 -15.39
N TYR A 88 5.34 3.33 -14.24
CA TYR A 88 5.83 4.46 -13.45
C TYR A 88 7.36 4.62 -13.49
N ASN A 89 8.04 3.93 -14.42
CA ASN A 89 9.49 3.99 -14.60
C ASN A 89 10.30 3.75 -13.30
N VAL A 90 9.88 2.78 -12.48
CA VAL A 90 10.52 2.46 -11.21
C VAL A 90 11.73 1.55 -11.44
N VAL A 91 12.91 2.14 -11.50
CA VAL A 91 14.18 1.45 -11.79
C VAL A 91 14.55 0.41 -10.71
N ALA A 92 14.25 0.70 -9.43
CA ALA A 92 14.71 -0.10 -8.29
C ALA A 92 13.61 -0.96 -7.65
N MET A 93 12.73 -1.58 -8.45
CA MET A 93 11.58 -2.35 -7.95
C MET A 93 11.98 -3.54 -7.04
N SER A 94 13.19 -4.07 -7.17
CA SER A 94 13.73 -5.10 -6.27
C SER A 94 13.81 -4.64 -4.80
N HIS A 95 14.16 -3.37 -4.56
CA HIS A 95 14.22 -2.78 -3.21
C HIS A 95 12.82 -2.65 -2.61
N VAL A 96 11.83 -2.28 -3.43
CA VAL A 96 10.43 -2.23 -3.04
C VAL A 96 9.94 -3.62 -2.68
N GLN A 97 10.18 -4.62 -3.54
CA GLN A 97 9.77 -6.01 -3.28
C GLN A 97 10.37 -6.58 -1.99
N LYS A 98 11.65 -6.26 -1.71
CA LYS A 98 12.29 -6.65 -0.44
C LYS A 98 11.55 -6.05 0.75
N GLN A 99 11.26 -4.75 0.73
CA GLN A 99 10.53 -4.08 1.82
C GLN A 99 9.10 -4.58 1.97
N LEU A 100 8.39 -4.87 0.87
CA LEU A 100 7.06 -5.48 0.97
C LEU A 100 7.08 -6.82 1.73
N LYS A 101 8.19 -7.57 1.60
CA LYS A 101 8.39 -8.82 2.32
C LYS A 101 8.83 -8.60 3.77
N THR A 102 9.81 -7.74 4.02
CA THR A 102 10.49 -7.61 5.33
C THR A 102 9.95 -6.50 6.23
N GLY A 103 9.07 -5.65 5.70
CA GLY A 103 8.59 -4.42 6.32
C GLY A 103 9.23 -3.18 5.70
N PHE A 104 8.50 -2.06 5.72
CA PHE A 104 9.02 -0.78 5.26
C PHE A 104 10.18 -0.25 6.11
N ILE A 105 11.12 0.43 5.45
CA ILE A 105 12.18 1.22 6.08
C ILE A 105 11.81 2.69 5.95
N TYR A 106 11.27 3.29 7.00
CA TYR A 106 10.67 4.63 6.96
C TYR A 106 11.63 5.78 6.63
N ASN A 107 12.93 5.58 6.86
CA ASN A 107 13.98 6.57 6.58
C ASN A 107 14.56 6.47 5.15
N THR A 108 14.05 5.57 4.29
CA THR A 108 14.58 5.35 2.92
C THR A 108 13.98 6.32 1.91
N SER A 109 14.66 6.60 0.80
CA SER A 109 14.09 7.29 -0.37
C SER A 109 13.75 6.32 -1.51
N SER A 110 13.82 5.02 -1.27
CA SER A 110 13.66 3.98 -2.30
C SER A 110 12.22 3.60 -2.62
N ILE A 111 11.23 4.12 -1.89
CA ILE A 111 9.82 3.85 -2.15
C ILE A 111 9.31 4.93 -3.12
N PRO A 112 8.84 4.55 -4.33
CA PRO A 112 8.34 5.51 -5.30
C PRO A 112 7.03 6.13 -4.82
N TRP A 113 6.83 7.41 -5.13
CA TRP A 113 5.65 8.18 -4.74
C TRP A 113 4.34 7.54 -5.22
N GLU A 114 4.37 6.94 -6.40
CA GLU A 114 3.22 6.28 -7.03
C GLU A 114 2.78 5.02 -6.27
N LEU A 115 3.63 4.43 -5.43
CA LEU A 115 3.23 3.30 -4.59
C LEU A 115 2.34 3.75 -3.41
N PHE A 116 2.39 5.03 -3.03
CA PHE A 116 1.73 5.52 -1.82
C PHE A 116 0.20 5.37 -1.87
N GLU A 117 -0.40 5.34 -3.06
CA GLU A 117 -1.83 5.11 -3.20
C GLU A 117 -2.28 3.71 -2.77
N PHE A 118 -1.35 2.75 -2.72
CA PHE A 118 -1.61 1.37 -2.32
C PHE A 118 -1.22 1.09 -0.87
N ILE A 119 -0.50 2.02 -0.23
CA ILE A 119 -0.01 1.88 1.13
C ILE A 119 -1.05 2.44 2.10
N ASN A 120 -1.38 1.64 3.11
CA ASN A 120 -2.22 2.05 4.24
C ASN A 120 -1.44 1.90 5.55
N LEU A 121 -0.74 2.95 5.96
CA LEU A 121 -0.13 2.97 7.28
C LEU A 121 -1.24 3.18 8.32
N LYS A 122 -1.47 2.16 9.16
CA LYS A 122 -2.48 2.20 10.24
C LYS A 122 -1.99 3.06 11.39
N TYR A 123 -1.86 4.37 11.15
CA TYR A 123 -1.42 5.36 12.12
C TYR A 123 -2.19 6.66 11.92
N ASP A 124 -2.69 7.23 13.02
CA ASP A 124 -3.35 8.54 12.98
C ASP A 124 -2.31 9.65 13.00
N PHE A 125 -2.08 10.30 11.85
CA PHE A 125 -1.19 11.45 11.73
C PHE A 125 -1.85 12.77 12.12
N ASN A 126 -3.18 12.82 12.27
CA ASN A 126 -3.90 14.02 12.67
C ASN A 126 -3.85 14.25 14.19
N LYS A 127 -3.40 13.25 14.96
CA LYS A 127 -3.23 13.38 16.41
C LYS A 127 -2.15 14.39 16.82
N PHE A 128 -1.23 14.73 15.90
CA PHE A 128 -0.14 15.66 16.20
C PHE A 128 -0.64 17.09 16.29
N ARG A 129 -0.12 17.86 17.26
CA ARG A 129 -0.49 19.28 17.42
C ARG A 129 -0.20 20.11 16.16
N ARG A 130 0.94 19.86 15.50
CA ARG A 130 1.30 20.55 14.26
C ARG A 130 2.30 19.73 13.44
N ILE A 131 2.10 19.76 12.12
CA ILE A 131 3.08 19.28 11.14
C ILE A 131 3.43 20.45 10.21
N GLU A 132 4.72 20.80 10.15
CA GLU A 132 5.25 21.76 9.19
C GLU A 132 5.87 21.01 8.00
N TYR A 133 5.53 21.45 6.78
CA TYR A 133 5.92 20.78 5.54
C TYR A 133 7.00 21.56 4.82
N TYR A 134 8.17 20.94 4.65
CA TYR A 134 9.29 21.51 3.90
C TYR A 134 9.52 20.74 2.61
N LYS A 135 10.33 21.30 1.71
CA LYS A 135 10.66 20.64 0.43
C LYS A 135 11.16 19.21 0.62
N ASN A 136 12.15 19.03 1.50
CA ASN A 136 12.89 17.75 1.63
C ASN A 136 12.56 16.94 2.90
N HIS A 137 11.76 17.50 3.82
CA HIS A 137 11.44 16.87 5.11
C HIS A 137 10.10 17.40 5.64
N ILE A 138 9.65 16.87 6.76
CA ILE A 138 8.59 17.46 7.60
C ILE A 138 9.13 17.66 9.01
N GLU A 139 8.51 18.55 9.77
CA GLU A 139 8.73 18.69 11.20
C GLU A 139 7.42 18.47 11.94
N ILE A 140 7.43 17.55 12.89
CA ILE A 140 6.26 17.21 13.71
C ILE A 140 6.48 17.79 15.10
N TYR A 141 5.50 18.54 15.59
CA TYR A 141 5.52 19.22 16.88
C TYR A 141 4.47 18.62 17.80
N ASP A 142 4.89 18.20 18.99
CA ASP A 142 4.02 17.69 20.05
C ASP A 142 4.76 17.64 21.40
N ASP A 143 4.16 17.04 22.43
CA ASP A 143 4.86 16.68 23.66
C ASP A 143 6.00 15.68 23.37
N LYS A 144 7.08 15.77 24.15
CA LYS A 144 8.30 14.98 23.92
C LYS A 144 8.00 13.49 23.89
N GLU A 145 7.16 13.01 24.80
CA GLU A 145 6.79 11.60 24.97
C GLU A 145 6.04 11.09 23.73
N VAL A 146 5.14 11.88 23.17
CA VAL A 146 4.39 11.56 21.94
C VAL A 146 5.34 11.45 20.74
N LEU A 147 6.32 12.35 20.66
CA LEU A 147 7.32 12.36 19.58
C LEU A 147 8.30 11.19 19.70
N GLU A 148 8.71 10.82 20.92
CA GLU A 148 9.56 9.67 21.19
C GLU A 148 8.84 8.36 20.85
N GLU A 149 7.57 8.21 21.23
CA GLU A 149 6.74 7.05 20.84
C GLU A 149 6.62 6.93 19.31
N PHE A 150 6.35 8.05 18.62
CA PHE A 150 6.29 8.06 17.17
C PHE A 150 7.63 7.68 16.52
N ARG A 151 8.75 8.21 17.05
CA ARG A 151 10.10 7.88 16.59
C ARG A 151 10.36 6.37 16.73
N GLU A 152 10.00 5.78 17.86
CA GLU A 152 10.19 4.36 18.13
C GLU A 152 9.29 3.49 17.26
N HIS A 153 8.01 3.83 17.12
CA HIS A 153 7.04 3.11 16.29
C HIS A 153 7.53 2.96 14.84
N PHE A 154 8.05 4.04 14.26
CA PHE A 154 8.55 4.05 12.89
C PHE A 154 10.07 3.82 12.77
N ASN A 155 10.76 3.56 13.89
CA ASN A 155 12.21 3.37 13.94
C ASN A 155 12.98 4.49 13.21
N LEU A 156 12.65 5.74 13.51
CA LEU A 156 13.24 6.93 12.90
C LEU A 156 14.64 7.20 13.48
N ARG A 157 15.55 7.70 12.63
CA ARG A 157 16.95 7.94 13.01
C ARG A 157 17.14 9.29 13.70
N GLU A 158 16.28 10.24 13.38
CA GLU A 158 16.32 11.59 13.90
C GLU A 158 15.91 11.63 15.37
N LYS A 159 16.53 12.52 16.15
CA LYS A 159 16.25 12.68 17.57
C LYS A 159 15.13 13.71 17.78
N VAL A 160 14.39 13.55 18.87
CA VAL A 160 13.47 14.60 19.35
C VAL A 160 14.31 15.73 19.94
N TYR A 161 14.05 16.96 19.48
CA TYR A 161 14.81 18.14 19.85
C TYR A 161 13.89 19.25 20.36
N PHE A 162 14.37 20.02 21.33
CA PHE A 162 13.66 21.18 21.87
C PHE A 162 14.11 22.44 21.12
N GLU A 163 13.20 23.03 20.35
CA GLU A 163 13.45 24.28 19.64
C GLU A 163 13.23 25.46 20.58
N LYS A 164 14.33 26.08 21.03
CA LYS A 164 14.31 27.18 22.00
C LYS A 164 13.52 28.38 21.49
N TYR A 165 13.61 28.72 20.21
CA TYR A 165 12.94 29.91 19.67
C TYR A 165 11.43 29.71 19.55
N LYS A 166 10.97 28.48 19.34
CA LYS A 166 9.55 28.12 19.28
C LYS A 166 8.99 27.64 20.62
N ASN A 167 9.85 27.49 21.64
CA ASN A 167 9.54 26.93 22.95
C ASN A 167 8.77 25.60 22.84
N SER A 168 9.20 24.71 21.95
CA SER A 168 8.47 23.47 21.63
C SER A 168 9.39 22.31 21.29
N TRP A 169 8.94 21.09 21.60
CA TRP A 169 9.58 19.87 21.11
C TRP A 169 9.17 19.60 19.67
N HIS A 170 10.11 19.08 18.89
CA HIS A 170 9.83 18.63 17.53
C HIS A 170 10.70 17.43 17.13
N LEU A 171 10.23 16.73 16.10
CA LEU A 171 10.96 15.70 15.38
C LEU A 171 10.96 16.05 13.88
N ALA A 172 12.13 16.32 13.33
CA ALA A 172 12.31 16.45 11.89
C ALA A 172 12.51 15.07 11.28
N THR A 173 11.81 14.73 10.21
CA THR A 173 11.98 13.44 9.51
C THR A 173 11.88 13.59 8.00
N LYS A 174 12.60 12.74 7.27
CA LYS A 174 12.70 12.74 5.80
C LYS A 174 12.62 11.31 5.24
N GLY A 175 12.51 11.21 3.92
CA GLY A 175 12.38 9.93 3.22
C GLY A 175 10.94 9.44 3.24
N PHE A 176 10.76 8.13 3.13
CA PHE A 176 9.49 7.47 2.83
C PHE A 176 8.35 7.94 3.74
N LEU A 177 8.56 7.96 5.06
CA LEU A 177 7.47 8.36 5.97
C LEU A 177 7.08 9.83 5.79
N ALA A 178 8.06 10.73 5.67
CA ALA A 178 7.80 12.14 5.44
C ALA A 178 7.07 12.39 4.12
N ASP A 179 7.49 11.68 3.06
CA ASP A 179 6.88 11.77 1.74
C ASP A 179 5.47 11.18 1.72
N TYR A 180 5.22 10.09 2.45
CA TYR A 180 3.89 9.50 2.61
C TYR A 180 2.94 10.43 3.38
N ILE A 181 3.40 11.06 4.47
CA ILE A 181 2.59 12.05 5.22
C ILE A 181 2.26 13.26 4.34
N LYS A 182 3.22 13.74 3.53
CA LYS A 182 2.96 14.78 2.52
C LYS A 182 1.91 14.35 1.50
N TYR A 183 1.97 13.10 1.04
CA TYR A 183 1.01 12.55 0.08
C TYR A 183 -0.41 12.52 0.63
N ILE A 184 -0.59 12.07 1.88
CA ILE A 184 -1.89 12.07 2.55
C ILE A 184 -2.42 13.50 2.67
N ASN A 185 -1.61 14.45 3.15
CA ASN A 185 -2.05 15.86 3.27
C ASN A 185 -2.52 16.42 1.91
N LYS A 186 -1.77 16.20 0.83
CA LYS A 186 -2.16 16.63 -0.52
C LYS A 186 -3.47 16.01 -1.03
N LYS A 187 -3.85 14.83 -0.53
CA LYS A 187 -5.13 14.18 -0.88
C LYS A 187 -6.32 14.69 -0.07
N LEU A 188 -6.08 15.31 1.08
CA LEU A 188 -7.12 15.86 1.95
C LEU A 188 -7.45 17.33 1.64
N GLN A 189 -6.66 17.99 0.78
CA GLN A 189 -6.91 19.32 0.23
C GLN A 189 -7.70 19.23 -1.07
#